data_AF-A0A7W8KBC0-F1
#
_entry.id   AF-A0A7W8KBC0-F1
#
_cell.length_a   1.000
_cell.length_b   1.000
_cell.length_c   1.000
_cell.angle_alpha   90.00
_cell.angle_beta   90.00
_cell.angle_gamma   90.00
#
_symmetry.space_group_name_H-M   'P 1'
#
loop_
_entity.id
_entity.type
_entity.pdbx_description
1 polymer ?
#
loop_
_entity_poly.entity_id
_entity_poly.type
_entity_poly.pdbx_seq_one_letter_code
_entity_poly.pdbx_strand_id
1 'polypeptide(L)' 'MQRLFVRPVITDQVHQRLSAGLKGQEFADVDVTFSTTALPLGEGTTLMFAHKDVEQAEQARDWYEQQLRKFGYQTGMV' A
#
# COMPACT_ATOMS: atom_id res chain seq x y z
N MET A 1 -11.00 -11.93 1.02
CA MET A 1 -11.73 -10.75 0.47
C MET A 1 -10.70 -9.73 0.02
N GLN A 2 -10.75 -9.22 -1.21
CA GLN A 2 -9.75 -8.28 -1.76
C GLN A 2 -10.36 -6.88 -1.80
N ARG A 3 -9.69 -5.87 -1.24
CA ARG A 3 -10.14 -4.47 -1.25
C ARG A 3 -9.17 -3.64 -2.10
N LEU A 4 -9.69 -3.06 -3.18
CA LEU A 4 -8.95 -2.19 -4.10
C LEU A 4 -8.87 -0.78 -3.50
N PHE A 5 -7.66 -0.28 -3.25
CA PHE A 5 -7.44 1.09 -2.76
C PHE A 5 -6.71 1.91 -3.80
N VAL A 6 -7.35 3.01 -4.23
CA VAL A 6 -6.79 3.98 -5.16
C VAL A 6 -6.10 5.09 -4.38
N ARG A 7 -4.82 5.37 -4.69
CA ARG A 7 -4.00 6.44 -4.10
C ARG A 7 -3.44 7.35 -5.20
N PRO A 8 -3.04 8.60 -4.90
CA PRO A 8 -2.19 9.39 -5.81
C PRO A 8 -0.92 8.60 -6.17
N VAL A 9 -0.30 8.88 -7.32
CA VAL A 9 0.87 8.15 -7.82
C VAL A 9 1.96 8.04 -6.75
N ILE A 10 2.08 6.86 -6.15
CA ILE A 10 3.16 6.51 -5.26
C ILE A 10 4.34 6.12 -6.15
N THR A 11 5.50 6.71 -5.90
CA THR A 11 6.71 6.35 -6.65
C THR A 11 7.16 4.93 -6.28
N ASP A 12 7.72 4.20 -7.24
CA ASP A 12 8.25 2.85 -7.02
C ASP A 12 9.27 2.82 -5.88
N GLN A 13 10.10 3.87 -5.75
CA GLN A 13 11.07 4.01 -4.66
C GLN A 13 10.41 4.04 -3.27
N VAL A 14 9.28 4.72 -3.12
CA VAL A 14 8.54 4.76 -1.85
C VAL A 14 7.93 3.38 -1.60
N HIS A 15 7.31 2.77 -2.60
CA HIS A 15 6.78 1.41 -2.48
C HIS A 15 7.85 0.41 -2.04
N GLN A 16 9.01 0.37 -2.70
CA GLN A 16 10.13 -0.51 -2.36
C GLN A 16 10.59 -0.30 -0.92
N ARG A 17 10.72 0.96 -0.46
CA ARG A 17 11.09 1.24 0.95
C ARG A 17 10.05 0.74 1.94
N LEU A 18 8.77 0.93 1.63
CA LEU A 18 7.69 0.47 2.50
C LEU A 18 7.60 -1.05 2.52
N SER A 19 7.64 -1.71 1.36
CA SER A 19 7.66 -3.16 1.24
C SER A 19 8.87 -3.78 1.95
N ALA A 20 10.05 -3.17 1.84
CA ALA A 20 11.23 -3.61 2.58
C ALA A 20 11.06 -3.44 4.10
N GLY A 21 10.48 -2.32 4.56
CA GLY A 21 10.18 -2.11 5.97
C GLY A 21 9.13 -3.09 6.52
N LEU A 22 8.13 -3.42 5.71
CA LEU A 22 7.05 -4.36 6.03
C LEU A 22 7.61 -5.80 6.12
N LYS A 23 8.52 -6.18 5.22
CA LYS A 23 9.30 -7.43 5.31
C LYS A 23 10.28 -7.47 6.47
N GLY A 24 10.77 -6.32 6.93
CA GLY A 24 11.62 -6.21 8.12
C GLY A 24 10.86 -6.27 9.44
N GLN A 25 9.53 -6.24 9.41
CA GLN A 25 8.66 -6.44 10.56
C GLN A 25 8.03 -7.84 10.55
N GLU A 26 7.12 -8.10 11.48
CA GLU A 26 6.35 -9.35 11.61
C GLU A 26 5.38 -9.64 10.44
N PHE A 27 5.37 -8.76 9.43
CA PHE A 27 4.52 -8.83 8.23
C PHE A 27 5.25 -9.40 7.01
N ALA A 28 6.39 -10.07 7.18
CA ALA A 28 7.18 -10.63 6.08
C ALA A 28 6.46 -11.65 5.19
N ASP A 29 5.43 -12.31 5.74
CA ASP A 29 4.60 -13.29 5.04
C ASP A 29 3.49 -12.62 4.21
N VAL A 30 3.26 -11.31 4.39
CA VAL A 30 2.23 -10.55 3.66
C VAL A 30 2.73 -10.20 2.26
N ASP A 31 2.01 -10.69 1.24
CA ASP A 31 2.25 -10.33 -0.14
C ASP A 31 1.65 -8.95 -0.43
N VAL A 32 2.47 -8.01 -0.86
CA VAL A 32 2.06 -6.64 -1.19
C VAL A 32 2.28 -6.42 -2.67
N THR A 33 1.19 -6.40 -3.44
CA THR A 33 1.22 -6.10 -4.87
C THR A 33 1.03 -4.60 -5.10
N PHE A 34 1.88 -4.02 -5.94
CA PHE A 34 1.83 -2.62 -6.35
C PHE A 34 1.57 -2.53 -7.85
N SER A 35 0.60 -1.71 -8.24
CA SER A 35 0.32 -1.45 -9.65
C SER A 35 -0.12 -0.01 -9.83
N THR A 36 0.56 0.70 -10.71
CA THR A 36 0.14 2.04 -11.12
C THR A 36 -0.85 1.89 -12.28
N THR A 37 -2.06 2.40 -12.09
CA THR A 37 -3.16 2.33 -13.04
C THR A 37 -3.55 3.74 -13.42
N ALA A 38 -3.72 3.98 -14.72
CA ALA A 38 -4.35 5.18 -15.21
C ALA A 38 -5.85 5.13 -14.88
N LEU A 39 -6.32 6.09 -14.10
CA LEU A 39 -7.72 6.27 -13.71
C LEU A 39 -8.32 7.43 -14.52
N PRO A 40 -9.66 7.48 -14.67
CA PRO A 40 -10.32 8.51 -15.47
C PRO A 40 -10.07 9.96 -14.99
N LEU A 41 -9.59 10.15 -13.75
CA LEU A 41 -9.28 11.46 -13.16
C LEU A 41 -7.77 11.69 -12.93
N GLY A 42 -6.90 10.82 -13.46
CA GLY A 42 -5.44 10.92 -13.30
C GLY A 42 -4.78 9.56 -13.12
N GLU A 43 -3.49 9.52 -12.80
CA GLU A 43 -2.81 8.27 -12.47
C GLU A 43 -2.98 7.96 -10.97
N GLY A 44 -3.25 6.69 -10.66
CA GLY A 44 -3.39 6.23 -9.29
C GLY A 44 -2.65 4.92 -9.02
N THR A 45 -2.16 4.77 -7.80
CA THR A 45 -1.53 3.53 -7.36
C THR A 45 -2.57 2.65 -6.68
N THR A 46 -2.66 1.41 -7.16
CA THR A 46 -3.36 0.31 -6.52
C THR A 46 -2.39 -0.48 -5.66
N LEU A 47 -2.79 -0.73 -4.41
CA LEU A 47 -2.07 -1.59 -3.47
C LEU A 47 -2.98 -2.75 -3.07
N MET A 48 -2.46 -3.97 -3.18
CA MET A 48 -3.14 -5.17 -2.74
C MET A 48 -2.31 -5.87 -1.66
N PHE A 49 -2.93 -6.16 -0.52
CA PHE A 49 -2.31 -6.89 0.59
C PHE A 49 -2.98 -8.25 0.68
N ALA A 50 -2.20 -9.32 0.50
CA ALA A 50 -2.68 -10.70 0.55
C ALA A 50 -1.89 -11.49 1.60
N HIS A 51 -2.61 -12.14 2.49
CA HIS A 51 -2.04 -13.00 3.52
C HIS A 51 -3.06 -14.07 3.91
N LYS A 52 -2.60 -15.22 4.41
CA LYS A 52 -3.46 -16.33 4.90
C LYS A 52 -4.35 -15.89 6.06
N ASP A 53 -3.84 -14.95 6.85
CA ASP A 53 -4.48 -14.37 8.01
C ASP A 53 -4.93 -12.93 7.69
N VAL A 54 -6.23 -12.67 7.79
CA VAL A 54 -6.82 -11.39 7.39
C VAL A 54 -6.37 -10.26 8.32
N GLU A 55 -6.22 -10.54 9.61
CA GLU A 55 -5.82 -9.54 10.60
C GLU A 55 -4.39 -9.04 10.31
N GLN A 56 -3.48 -9.94 9.95
CA GLN A 56 -2.12 -9.60 9.49
C GLN A 56 -2.14 -8.72 8.24
N ALA A 57 -2.99 -9.03 7.25
CA ALA A 57 -3.12 -8.20 6.05
C ALA A 57 -3.64 -6.79 6.40
N GLU A 58 -4.55 -6.67 7.37
CA GLU A 58 -5.07 -5.37 7.81
C GLU A 58 -4.05 -4.58 8.63
N GLN A 59 -3.28 -5.22 9.51
CA GLN A 59 -2.20 -4.56 10.26
C GLN A 59 -1.06 -4.09 9.34
N ALA A 60 -0.66 -4.93 8.39
CA ALA A 60 0.31 -4.57 7.35
C ALA A 60 -0.19 -3.39 6.52
N ARG A 61 -1.47 -3.38 6.14
CA ARG A 61 -2.11 -2.26 5.45
C ARG A 61 -2.06 -0.99 6.29
N ASP A 62 -2.49 -1.05 7.55
CA ASP A 62 -2.52 0.12 8.44
C ASP A 62 -1.12 0.72 8.61
N TRP A 63 -0.11 -0.14 8.86
CA TRP A 63 1.28 0.29 8.93
C TRP A 63 1.72 0.95 7.62
N TYR A 64 1.43 0.32 6.47
CA TYR A 64 1.80 0.86 5.15
C TYR A 64 1.14 2.21 4.89
N GLU A 65 -0.13 2.36 5.24
CA GLU A 65 -0.87 3.62 5.15
C GLU A 65 -0.29 4.70 6.06
N GLN A 66 0.09 4.37 7.30
CA GLN A 66 0.73 5.31 8.22
C GLN A 66 2.07 5.83 7.65
N GLN A 67 2.87 4.94 7.06
CA GLN A 67 4.13 5.36 6.45
C GLN A 67 3.90 6.21 5.21
N LEU A 68 2.95 5.85 4.34
CA LEU A 68 2.57 6.69 3.19
C LEU A 68 2.21 8.11 3.60
N ARG A 69 1.46 8.28 4.69
CA ARG A 69 1.15 9.60 5.25
C ARG A 69 2.42 10.35 5.69
N LYS A 70 3.40 9.67 6.30
CA LYS A 70 4.71 10.29 6.65
C LYS A 70 5.49 10.76 5.43
N PHE A 71 5.34 10.08 4.30
CA PHE A 71 5.93 10.49 3.02
C PHE A 71 5.15 11.61 2.31
N GLY A 72 4.06 12.11 2.90
CA GLY A 72 3.22 13.16 2.30
C GLY A 72 2.17 12.64 1.32
N TYR A 73 2.05 11.32 1.14
CA TYR A 73 0.94 10.69 0.40
C TYR A 73 -0.28 10.60 1.31
N GLN A 74 -0.80 11.76 1.74
CA GLN A 74 -2.09 11.82 2.42
C GLN A 74 -3.21 11.51 1.41
N THR A 75 -4.21 10.75 1.87
CA THR A 75 -5.49 10.64 1.16
C THR A 75 -6.09 12.03 1.07
N GLY A 76 -5.96 12.69 -0.09
CA GLY A 76 -6.77 13.84 -0.41
C GLY A 76 -8.19 13.35 -0.67
N MET A 77 -9.18 13.90 0.04
CA MET A 77 -10.56 13.87 -0.45
C MET A 77 -10.56 14.65 -1.77
N VAL A 78 -10.77 13.93 -2.88
CA VAL A 78 -11.35 14.51 -4.09
C VAL A 78 -12.86 14.32 -4.04
#